data_AF-A0AB36V5Z5-F1
#
_entry.id   AF-A0AB36V5Z5-F1
#
_cell.length_a   1.000
_cell.length_b   1.000
_cell.length_c   1.000
_cell.angle_alpha   90.00
_cell.angle_beta   90.00
_cell.angle_gamma   90.00
#
_symmetry.space_group_name_H-M   'P 1'
#
loop_
_entity.id
_entity.type
_entity.pdbx_description
1 polymer ?
#
loop_
_entity_poly.entity_id
_entity_poly.type
_entity_poly.pdbx_seq_one_letter_code
_entity_poly.pdbx_strand_id
1 'polypeptide(L)'
;MKFTLLDNGSDSLKQSYSSLERFSNLYQGTEHSLKDAVIFLNHGLEILLKLILKNHSPALMFSDLKLYQKAKEEMKKKNLKNVFEVGLKLHTVPLEEG
;
A
#
# COMPACT_ATOMS: atom_id res chain seq x y z
N MET A 1 -2.52 -17.96 -2.16
CA MET A 1 -1.30 -17.47 -1.46
C MET A 1 -1.64 -16.14 -0.81
N LYS A 2 -1.25 -15.87 0.45
CA LYS A 2 -1.36 -14.51 1.02
C LYS A 2 -0.09 -13.75 0.64
N PHE A 3 -0.21 -12.77 -0.26
CA PHE A 3 0.92 -11.91 -0.63
C PHE A 3 1.28 -10.99 0.54
N THR A 4 2.57 -10.88 0.84
CA THR A 4 3.08 -9.94 1.86
C THR A 4 3.16 -8.52 1.31
N LEU A 5 3.35 -7.53 2.19
CA LEU A 5 3.65 -6.16 1.74
C LEU A 5 4.92 -6.12 0.88
N LEU A 6 5.93 -6.92 1.22
CA LEU A 6 7.16 -7.01 0.43
C LEU A 6 6.90 -7.57 -0.97
N ASP A 7 6.11 -8.64 -1.08
CA ASP A 7 5.76 -9.25 -2.37
C ASP A 7 5.01 -8.24 -3.26
N ASN A 8 3.97 -7.61 -2.73
CA ASN A 8 3.14 -6.65 -3.47
C ASN A 8 3.93 -5.40 -3.87
N GLY A 9 4.75 -4.87 -2.96
CA GLY A 9 5.60 -3.71 -3.25
C GLY A 9 6.63 -4.01 -4.33
N SER A 10 7.30 -5.17 -4.23
CA SER A 10 8.30 -5.60 -5.22
C SER A 10 7.68 -5.88 -6.58
N ASP A 11 6.50 -6.49 -6.61
CA ASP A 11 5.77 -6.77 -7.86
C ASP A 11 5.33 -5.47 -8.55
N SER A 12 4.84 -4.49 -7.78
CA SER A 12 4.48 -3.17 -8.32
C SER A 12 5.67 -2.46 -8.96
N LEU A 13 6.86 -2.50 -8.33
CA LEU A 13 8.07 -1.94 -8.91
C LEU A 13 8.48 -2.66 -10.21
N LYS A 14 8.34 -3.99 -10.28
CA LYS A 14 8.59 -4.76 -11.51
C LYS A 14 7.61 -4.40 -12.63
N GLN A 15 6.33 -4.19 -12.30
CA GLN A 15 5.33 -3.75 -13.26
C GLN A 15 5.64 -2.34 -13.77
N SER A 16 6.05 -1.42 -12.89
CA SER A 16 6.51 -0.09 -13.27
C SER A 16 7.67 -0.14 -14.27
N TYR A 17 8.71 -0.93 -13.96
CA TYR A 17 9.84 -1.16 -14.87
C TYR A 17 9.38 -1.74 -16.22
N SER A 18 8.51 -2.75 -16.20
CA SER A 18 8.00 -3.38 -17.42
C SER A 18 7.21 -2.39 -18.29
N SER A 19 6.49 -1.45 -17.68
CA SER A 19 5.77 -0.39 -18.39
C SER A 19 6.73 0.65 -18.99
N LEU A 20 7.84 0.97 -18.31
CA LEU A 20 8.90 1.84 -18.86
C LEU A 20 9.59 1.21 -20.07
N GLU A 21 9.92 -0.08 -20.00
CA GLU A 21 10.50 -0.83 -21.12
C GLU A 21 9.55 -0.86 -22.33
N ARG A 22 8.23 -0.94 -22.11
CA ARG A 22 7.26 -0.83 -23.21
C ARG A 22 7.22 0.60 -23.77
N PHE A 23 7.23 1.60 -22.89
CA PHE A 23 7.25 3.01 -23.28
C PHE A 23 8.42 3.34 -24.21
N SER A 24 9.63 2.86 -23.92
CA SER A 24 10.82 3.12 -24.75
C SER A 24 10.78 2.44 -26.12
N ASN A 25 9.91 1.44 -26.32
CA ASN A 25 9.85 0.61 -27.52
C ASN A 25 8.63 0.92 -28.42
N LEU A 26 7.74 1.84 -28.02
CA LEU A 26 6.52 2.17 -28.75
C LEU A 26 6.68 3.44 -29.60
N TYR A 27 6.25 3.38 -30.88
CA TYR A 27 6.25 4.52 -31.80
C TYR A 27 5.04 5.47 -31.60
N GLN A 28 3.89 4.93 -31.14
CA GLN A 28 2.68 5.67 -30.76
C GLN A 28 1.95 4.95 -29.61
N GLY A 29 1.11 5.67 -28.85
CA GLY A 29 0.38 5.12 -27.70
C GLY A 29 1.19 5.03 -26.39
N THR A 30 2.32 5.75 -26.34
CA THR A 30 3.27 5.79 -25.22
C THR A 30 2.66 6.37 -23.93
N GLU A 31 1.67 7.25 -24.04
CA GLU A 31 1.02 7.91 -22.89
C GLU A 31 0.42 6.91 -21.88
N HIS A 32 -0.16 5.82 -22.35
CA HIS A 32 -0.72 4.79 -21.48
C HIS A 32 0.37 4.02 -20.72
N SER A 33 1.48 3.68 -21.39
CA SER A 33 2.59 2.97 -20.75
C SER A 33 3.30 3.84 -19.72
N LEU A 34 3.47 5.13 -20.01
CA LEU A 34 4.03 6.08 -19.04
C LEU A 34 3.10 6.25 -17.84
N LYS A 35 1.79 6.43 -18.07
CA LYS A 35 0.78 6.51 -17.02
C LYS A 35 0.84 5.27 -16.11
N ASP A 36 0.84 4.08 -16.69
CA ASP A 36 0.89 2.83 -15.94
C ASP A 36 2.18 2.70 -15.14
N ALA A 37 3.32 3.09 -15.73
CA ALA A 37 4.60 3.11 -15.04
C ALA A 37 4.56 3.97 -13.77
N VAL A 38 4.00 5.18 -13.87
CA VAL A 38 3.86 6.11 -12.74
C VAL A 38 2.91 5.55 -11.67
N ILE A 39 1.75 5.00 -12.08
CA ILE A 39 0.78 4.41 -11.15
C ILE A 39 1.40 3.26 -10.36
N PHE A 40 2.07 2.33 -11.05
CA PHE A 40 2.72 1.19 -10.40
C PHE A 40 3.89 1.61 -9.51
N LEU A 41 4.62 2.66 -9.89
CA LEU A 41 5.70 3.20 -9.07
C LEU A 41 5.16 3.78 -7.76
N ASN A 42 4.15 4.65 -7.83
CA ASN A 42 3.51 5.24 -6.66
C ASN A 42 2.93 4.17 -5.74
N HIS A 43 2.23 3.17 -6.30
CA HIS A 43 1.70 2.06 -5.52
C HIS A 43 2.80 1.25 -4.84
N GLY A 44 3.89 0.94 -5.56
CA GLY A 44 5.04 0.22 -5.01
C GLY A 44 5.70 0.96 -3.85
N LEU A 45 5.94 2.27 -4.02
CA LEU A 45 6.48 3.14 -2.97
C LEU A 45 5.58 3.18 -1.73
N GLU A 46 4.27 3.35 -1.91
CA GLU A 46 3.31 3.37 -0.79
C GLU A 46 3.34 2.06 0.01
N ILE A 47 3.33 0.91 -0.68
CA ILE A 47 3.33 -0.41 -0.03
C ILE A 47 4.64 -0.65 0.73
N LEU A 48 5.78 -0.28 0.14
CA LEU A 48 7.09 -0.44 0.78
C LEU A 48 7.26 0.53 1.97
N LEU A 49 6.73 1.75 1.88
CA LEU A 49 6.67 2.68 3.00
C LEU A 49 5.86 2.07 4.15
N LYS A 50 4.67 1.52 3.86
CA LYS A 50 3.85 0.82 4.87
C LYS A 50 4.60 -0.35 5.51
N LEU A 51 5.39 -1.10 4.74
CA LEU A 51 6.23 -2.18 5.28
C LEU A 51 7.27 -1.63 6.27
N ILE A 52 7.99 -0.56 5.90
CA ILE A 52 8.98 0.09 6.77
C ILE A 52 8.31 0.56 8.08
N LEU A 53 7.18 1.26 7.97
CA LEU A 53 6.42 1.75 9.12
C LEU A 53 5.93 0.61 10.01
N LYS A 54 5.37 -0.46 9.41
CA LYS A 54 4.91 -1.65 10.13
C LYS A 54 6.02 -2.32 10.94
N ASN A 55 7.21 -2.43 10.35
CA ASN A 55 8.36 -3.06 10.98
C ASN A 55 8.85 -2.27 12.19
N HIS A 56 8.67 -0.94 12.20
CA HIS A 56 8.92 -0.12 13.37
C HIS A 56 7.77 -0.22 14.39
N SER A 57 6.53 -0.01 13.95
CA SER A 57 5.33 -0.21 14.76
C SER A 57 4.09 -0.36 13.88
N PRO A 58 3.24 -1.38 14.09
CA PRO A 58 2.01 -1.56 13.32
C PRO A 58 1.07 -0.35 13.35
N ALA A 59 1.13 0.48 14.40
CA ALA A 59 0.30 1.68 14.52
C ALA A 59 0.62 2.72 13.44
N LEU A 60 1.89 2.81 13.03
CA LEU A 60 2.35 3.83 12.08
C LEU A 60 1.83 3.62 10.66
N MET A 61 1.30 2.44 10.35
CA MET A 61 0.66 2.21 9.05
C MET A 61 -0.68 2.94 8.91
N PHE A 62 -1.28 3.43 9.98
CA PHE A 62 -2.61 4.01 10.00
C PHE A 62 -2.55 5.53 10.00
N SER A 63 -3.43 6.18 9.23
CA SER A 63 -3.48 7.64 9.14
C SER A 63 -4.04 8.30 10.42
N ASP A 64 -4.87 7.59 11.19
CA ASP A 64 -5.38 8.03 12.50
C ASP A 64 -4.97 7.03 13.60
N LEU A 65 -3.99 7.44 14.40
CA LEU A 65 -3.47 6.65 15.53
C LEU A 65 -4.51 6.45 16.64
N LYS A 66 -5.36 7.45 16.90
CA LYS A 66 -6.39 7.36 17.94
C LYS A 66 -7.47 6.37 17.53
N LEU A 67 -7.90 6.43 16.27
CA LEU A 67 -8.87 5.49 15.72
C LEU A 67 -8.32 4.06 15.67
N TYR A 68 -7.05 3.90 15.29
CA TYR A 68 -6.36 2.61 15.37
C TYR A 68 -6.33 2.07 16.80
N GLN A 69 -6.00 2.90 17.80
CA GLN A 69 -5.92 2.47 19.19
C GLN A 69 -7.29 2.02 19.71
N LYS A 70 -8.36 2.78 19.40
CA LYS A 70 -9.74 2.38 19.70
C LYS A 70 -10.11 1.05 19.03
N ALA A 71 -9.75 0.87 17.76
CA ALA A 71 -9.97 -0.39 17.06
C ALA A 71 -9.23 -1.56 17.73
N LYS A 72 -7.99 -1.34 18.17
CA LYS A 72 -7.19 -2.37 18.85
C LYS A 72 -7.79 -2.80 20.18
N GLU A 73 -8.36 -1.87 20.94
CA GLU A 73 -9.06 -2.16 22.18
C GLU A 73 -10.35 -2.97 21.93
N GLU A 74 -11.17 -2.53 20.98
CA GLU A 74 -12.41 -3.22 20.61
C GLU A 74 -12.16 -4.61 20.00
N MET A 75 -11.10 -4.75 19.20
CA MET A 75 -10.66 -6.05 18.66
C MET A 75 -10.36 -7.04 19.80
N LYS A 76 -9.65 -6.59 20.86
CA LYS A 76 -9.36 -7.42 22.03
C LYS A 76 -10.63 -7.79 22.81
N LYS A 77 -11.51 -6.82 23.06
CA LYS A 77 -12.79 -7.05 23.77
C LYS A 77 -13.68 -8.08 23.05
N LYS A 78 -13.70 -8.04 21.72
CA LYS A 78 -14.52 -8.90 20.87
C LYS A 78 -13.80 -10.19 20.43
N ASN A 79 -12.56 -10.42 20.89
CA ASN A 79 -11.72 -11.55 20.51
C ASN A 79 -11.59 -11.74 18.97
N LEU A 80 -11.45 -10.62 18.26
CA LEU A 80 -11.29 -10.57 16.80
C LEU A 80 -9.82 -10.75 16.39
N LYS A 81 -9.58 -11.22 15.16
CA LYS A 81 -8.23 -11.52 14.67
C LYS A 81 -7.55 -10.30 14.04
N ASN A 82 -8.31 -9.30 13.63
CA ASN A 82 -7.80 -8.14 12.91
C ASN A 82 -8.57 -6.86 13.30
N VAL A 83 -7.86 -5.73 13.40
CA VAL A 83 -8.44 -4.42 13.68
C VAL A 83 -9.46 -3.97 12.62
N PHE A 84 -9.33 -4.47 11.38
CA PHE A 84 -10.31 -4.20 10.32
C PHE A 84 -11.65 -4.92 10.53
N GLU A 85 -11.70 -5.98 11.34
CA GLU A 85 -12.95 -6.71 11.64
C GLU A 85 -13.86 -5.93 12.62
N VAL A 86 -13.34 -4.87 13.25
CA VAL A 86 -14.06 -4.07 14.25
C VAL A 86 -15.17 -3.20 13.62
N GLY A 87 -15.11 -2.98 12.30
CA GLY A 87 -16.08 -2.14 11.57
C GLY A 87 -15.82 -0.63 11.69
N LEU A 88 -14.68 -0.22 12.24
CA LEU A 88 -14.23 1.17 12.18
C LEU A 88 -13.62 1.45 10.80
N LYS A 89 -13.88 2.65 10.26
CA LYS A 89 -13.30 3.11 8.98
C LYS A 89 -11.81 3.44 9.15
N LEU A 90 -10.99 2.40 9.28
CA LEU A 90 -9.55 2.51 9.35
C LEU A 90 -8.96 2.76 7.96
N HIS A 91 -8.11 3.77 7.87
CA HIS A 91 -7.35 4.07 6.67
C HIS A 91 -5.86 3.91 6.96
N THR A 92 -5.12 3.41 5.98
CA THR A 92 -3.66 3.37 6.04
C THR A 92 -3.07 4.64 5.44
N VAL A 93 -1.86 5.00 5.85
CA VAL A 93 -1.15 6.16 5.28
C VAL A 93 -1.03 6.03 3.75
N PRO A 94 -1.48 7.02 2.98
CA PRO A 94 -1.15 7.14 1.56
C PRO A 94 0.29 7.64 1.36
N LEU A 95 0.80 7.56 0.13
CA LEU A 95 2.07 8.21 -0.22
C LEU A 95 1.92 9.73 -0.40
N GLU A 96 0.79 10.18 -0.95
CA GLU A 96 0.46 11.60 -1.12
C GLU A 96 -0.37 12.09 0.07
N GLU A 97 -0.10 13.32 0.56
CA GLU A 97 -0.99 13.95 1.54
C GLU A 97 -2.34 14.26 0.87
N GLY A 98 -3.40 13.56 1.30
CA GLY A 98 -4.77 13.76 0.85
C GLY A 98 -5.54 14.77 1.70
#